data_AF-A0A3G7TJJ3-F1
#
_entry.id   AF-A0A3G7TJJ3-F1
#
_cell.length_a   1.000
_cell.length_b   1.000
_cell.length_c   1.000
_cell.angle_alpha   90.00
_cell.angle_beta   90.00
_cell.angle_gamma   90.00
#
_symmetry.space_group_name_H-M   'P 1'
#
loop_
_entity.id
_entity.type
_entity.pdbx_description
1 polymer ?
#
loop_
_entity_poly.entity_id
_entity_poly.type
_entity_poly.pdbx_seq_one_letter_code
_entity_poly.pdbx_strand_id
1 'polypeptide(L)' 'MNKDRNSREDQSLGDKIKAGEPLMERAVQALRRYHEAQETQPAEKVETLRLEAEALFAAAHEYQRQALGGPSPRLH' A
#
# COMPACT_ATOMS: atom_id res chain seq x y z
N MET A 1 -24.58 24.48 -12.90
CA MET A 1 -24.01 23.99 -11.62
C MET A 1 -23.54 22.55 -11.83
N ASN A 2 -22.25 22.28 -11.64
CA ASN A 2 -21.52 21.09 -12.08
C ASN A 2 -21.87 19.82 -11.27
N LYS A 3 -22.84 19.01 -11.71
CA LYS A 3 -23.17 17.73 -11.03
C LYS A 3 -22.36 16.54 -11.58
N ASP A 4 -21.88 16.63 -12.82
CA ASP A 4 -21.19 15.53 -13.52
C ASP A 4 -19.70 15.35 -13.16
N ARG A 5 -19.03 16.38 -12.63
CA ARG A 5 -17.61 16.26 -12.22
C ARG A 5 -17.44 15.43 -10.95
N ASN A 6 -18.33 15.61 -9.97
CA ASN A 6 -18.23 14.97 -8.66
C ASN A 6 -18.36 13.44 -8.75
N SER A 7 -19.20 12.93 -9.66
CA SER A 7 -19.35 11.47 -9.85
C SER A 7 -18.17 10.79 -10.53
N ARG A 8 -17.39 11.50 -11.36
CA ARG A 8 -16.17 10.94 -12.00
C ARG A 8 -14.99 10.89 -11.04
N GLU A 9 -14.91 11.85 -10.13
CA GLU A 9 -13.86 11.92 -9.11
C GLU A 9 -14.02 10.81 -8.07
N ASP A 10 -15.27 10.50 -7.67
CA ASP A 10 -15.60 9.39 -6.76
C ASP A 10 -15.31 8.01 -7.38
N GLN A 11 -15.65 7.81 -8.66
CA GLN A 11 -15.28 6.60 -9.40
C GLN A 11 -13.75 6.45 -9.56
N SER A 12 -13.05 7.53 -9.91
CA SER A 12 -11.58 7.52 -10.02
C SER A 12 -10.89 7.20 -8.70
N LEU A 13 -11.44 7.65 -7.57
CA LEU A 13 -10.93 7.34 -6.25
C LEU A 13 -11.12 5.85 -5.92
N GLY A 14 -12.31 5.31 -6.17
CA GLY A 14 -12.61 3.89 -5.97
C GLY A 14 -11.69 2.96 -6.78
N ASP A 15 -11.41 3.31 -8.03
CA ASP A 15 -10.51 2.52 -8.90
C ASP A 15 -9.05 2.55 -8.41
N LYS A 16 -8.59 3.71 -7.92
CA LYS A 16 -7.26 3.85 -7.32
C LYS A 16 -7.10 3.05 -6.03
N ILE A 17 -8.15 3.00 -5.20
CA ILE A 17 -8.15 2.18 -3.97
C ILE A 17 -8.03 0.69 -4.35
N LYS A 18 -8.87 0.22 -5.28
CA LYS A 18 -8.84 -1.18 -5.76
C LYS A 18 -7.49 -1.57 -6.36
N ALA A 19 -6.87 -0.68 -7.13
CA ALA A 19 -5.55 -0.95 -7.70
C ALA A 19 -4.42 -1.03 -6.65
N GLY A 20 -4.63 -0.48 -5.44
CA GLY A 20 -3.71 -0.61 -4.30
C GLY A 20 -3.95 -1.85 -3.43
N GLU A 21 -5.12 -2.50 -3.52
CA GLU A 21 -5.46 -3.68 -2.72
C GLU A 21 -4.42 -4.80 -2.86
N PRO A 22 -3.92 -5.17 -4.08
CA PRO A 22 -2.92 -6.23 -4.21
C PRO A 22 -1.59 -5.90 -3.53
N LEU A 23 -1.20 -4.61 -3.45
CA LEU A 23 0.02 -4.20 -2.75
C LEU A 23 -0.14 -4.38 -1.24
N MET A 24 -1.31 -4.02 -0.70
CA MET A 24 -1.61 -4.20 0.71
C MET A 24 -1.73 -5.68 1.09
N GLU A 25 -2.39 -6.49 0.25
CA GLU A 25 -2.48 -7.94 0.46
C GLU A 25 -1.09 -8.59 0.53
N ARG A 26 -0.19 -8.23 -0.39
CA ARG A 26 1.19 -8.74 -0.38
C ARG A 26 1.94 -8.33 0.89
N ALA A 27 1.79 -7.09 1.34
CA ALA A 27 2.41 -6.61 2.57
C ALA A 27 1.90 -7.38 3.81
N VAL A 28 0.58 -7.59 3.91
CA VAL A 28 -0.04 -8.37 4.99
C VAL A 28 0.40 -9.84 4.97
N GLN A 29 0.48 -10.45 3.79
CA GLN A 29 0.98 -11.83 3.66
C GLN A 29 2.45 -11.95 4.07
N ALA A 30 3.30 -10.98 3.73
CA ALA A 30 4.68 -10.95 4.18
C ALA A 30 4.79 -10.80 5.71
N LEU A 31 3.97 -9.93 6.32
CA LEU A 31 3.92 -9.77 7.77
C LEU A 31 3.48 -11.06 8.48
N ARG A 32 2.48 -11.77 7.92
CA ARG A 32 2.04 -13.06 8.44
C ARG A 32 3.17 -14.09 8.41
N ARG A 33 3.90 -14.19 7.29
CA ARG A 33 5.07 -15.08 7.17
C ARG A 33 6.16 -14.72 8.18
N TYR A 34 6.42 -13.44 8.39
CA TYR A 34 7.34 -12.96 9.41
C TYR A 34 6.92 -13.41 10.82
N HIS A 35 5.66 -13.24 11.20
CA HIS A 35 5.16 -13.68 12.52
C HIS A 35 5.22 -15.21 12.67
N GLU A 36 4.85 -15.97 11.65
CA GLU A 36 4.96 -17.44 11.69
C GLU A 36 6.41 -17.92 11.83
N ALA A 37 7.36 -17.19 11.22
CA ALA A 37 8.77 -17.50 11.29
C ALA A 37 9.41 -17.15 12.65
N GLN A 38 8.90 -16.14 13.38
CA GLN A 38 9.44 -15.77 14.70
C GLN A 38 9.43 -16.95 15.68
N GLU A 39 8.42 -17.81 15.60
CA GLU A 39 8.23 -18.93 16.52
C GLU A 39 9.04 -20.18 16.13
N THR A 40 9.51 -20.28 14.88
CA THR A 40 10.00 -21.55 14.31
C THR A 40 11.31 -21.47 13.53
N GLN A 41 11.75 -20.28 13.12
CA GLN A 41 12.89 -20.10 12.23
C GLN A 41 14.08 -19.40 12.91
N PRO A 42 15.31 -19.60 12.40
CA PRO A 42 16.47 -18.84 12.85
C PRO A 42 16.33 -17.33 12.62
N ALA A 43 16.97 -16.54 13.49
CA ALA A 43 16.92 -15.08 13.48
C ALA A 43 17.25 -14.44 12.12
N GLU A 44 18.20 -15.01 11.37
CA GLU A 44 18.56 -14.53 10.02
C GLU A 44 17.39 -14.60 9.02
N LYS A 45 16.63 -15.70 9.05
CA LYS A 45 15.45 -15.87 8.20
C LYS A 45 14.31 -14.96 8.65
N VAL A 46 14.13 -14.80 9.95
CA VAL A 46 13.14 -13.89 10.54
C VAL A 46 13.44 -12.44 10.13
N GLU A 47 14.70 -12.03 10.17
CA GLU A 47 15.11 -10.68 9.77
C GLU A 47 14.92 -10.44 8.27
N THR A 48 15.21 -11.44 7.43
CA THR A 48 14.94 -11.36 5.98
C THR A 48 13.45 -11.14 5.70
N LEU A 49 12.57 -11.88 6.39
CA LEU A 49 11.12 -11.73 6.26
C LEU A 49 10.63 -10.39 6.82
N ARG A 50 11.26 -9.87 7.87
CA ARG A 50 10.98 -8.53 8.41
C ARG A 50 11.24 -7.45 7.37
N LEU A 51 12.41 -7.49 6.74
CA LEU A 51 12.81 -6.53 5.70
C LEU A 51 11.90 -6.62 4.47
N GLU A 52 11.49 -7.82 4.06
CA GLU A 52 10.53 -8.01 2.97
C GLU A 52 9.18 -7.36 3.29
N ALA A 53 8.64 -7.61 4.49
CA ALA A 53 7.38 -7.01 4.93
C ALA A 53 7.48 -5.47 4.99
N GLU A 54 8.56 -4.94 5.56
CA GLU A 54 8.81 -3.50 5.65
C GLU A 54 8.88 -2.83 4.28
N ALA A 55 9.61 -3.42 3.33
CA ALA A 55 9.71 -2.92 1.97
C ALA A 55 8.34 -2.92 1.25
N LEU A 56 7.53 -3.97 1.44
CA LEU A 56 6.20 -4.06 0.84
C LEU A 56 5.23 -3.03 1.43
N PHE A 57 5.26 -2.80 2.74
CA PHE A 57 4.46 -1.73 3.35
C PHE A 57 4.88 -0.34 2.88
N ALA A 58 6.19 -0.09 2.75
CA ALA A 58 6.69 1.17 2.21
C ALA A 58 6.18 1.41 0.78
N ALA A 59 6.21 0.38 -0.07
CA ALA A 59 5.69 0.46 -1.44
C ALA A 59 4.18 0.68 -1.49
N ALA A 60 3.41 0.00 -0.64
CA ALA A 60 1.96 0.19 -0.54
C ALA A 60 1.60 1.61 -0.08
N HIS A 61 2.30 2.14 0.92
CA HIS A 61 2.10 3.50 1.41
C HIS A 61 2.49 4.55 0.37
N GLU A 62 3.59 4.33 -0.35
CA GLU A 62 4.01 5.19 -1.46
C GLU A 62 2.93 5.26 -2.54
N TYR A 63 2.39 4.10 -2.94
CA TYR A 63 1.31 4.02 -3.91
C TYR A 63 0.07 4.79 -3.43
N GLN A 64 -0.36 4.56 -2.18
CA GLN A 64 -1.51 5.26 -1.61
C GLN A 64 -1.28 6.78 -1.60
N ARG A 65 -0.09 7.24 -1.24
CA ARG A 65 0.23 8.67 -1.25
C ARG A 65 0.20 9.27 -2.65
N GLN A 66 0.75 8.57 -3.65
CA GLN A 66 0.74 9.05 -5.04
C GLN A 66 -0.65 9.00 -5.67
N ALA A 67 -1.40 7.93 -5.41
CA ALA A 67 -2.72 7.72 -5.99
C ALA A 67 -3.78 8.64 -5.36
N LEU A 68 -3.75 8.78 -4.02
CA LEU A 68 -4.79 9.45 -3.24
C LEU A 68 -4.41 10.89 -2.85
N GLY A 69 -3.12 11.27 -2.90
CA GLY A 69 -2.63 12.57 -2.44
C GLY A 69 -3.04 13.79 -3.26
N GLY A 70 -3.80 13.61 -4.35
CA GLY A 70 -4.21 14.68 -5.26
C GLY A 70 -3.02 15.39 -5.94
N PRO A 71 -3.27 16.31 -6.89
CA PRO A 71 -2.19 17.14 -7.42
C PRO A 71 -1.62 17.99 -6.28
N SER A 72 -0.34 17.79 -5.95
CA SER A 72 0.37 18.72 -5.08
C SER A 72 0.22 20.13 -5.64
N PRO A 73 -0.13 21.14 -4.82
CA PRO A 73 -0.05 22.52 -5.29
C PRO A 73 1.39 22.73 -5.75
N ARG A 74 1.58 22.98 -7.05
CA ARG A 74 2.87 23.46 -7.54
C ARG A 74 3.07 24.82 -6.88
N LEU A 75 3.86 24.85 -5.81
CA LEU A 75 4.36 26.10 -5.26
C LEU A 75 5.33 26.65 -6.30
N HIS A 76 4.89 27.68 -7.03
CA HIS A 76 5.72 28.53 -7.87
C HIS A 76 6.35 29.63 -7.03
#